data_AF-A0A6A5KN78-F1
#
_entry.id   AF-A0A6A5KN78-F1
#
_cell.length_a   1.000
_cell.length_b   1.000
_cell.length_c   1.000
_cell.angle_alpha   90.00
_cell.angle_beta   90.00
_cell.angle_gamma   90.00
#
_symmetry.space_group_name_H-M   'P 1'
#
loop_
_entity.id
_entity.type
_entity.pdbx_description
1 polymer ?
#
loop_
_entity_poly.entity_id
_entity_poly.type
_entity_poly.pdbx_seq_one_letter_code
_entity_poly.pdbx_strand_id
1 'polypeptide(L)'
;MRVSLPVYPRHKTRAEVATLRWVRENTNVPVPKVVSFDDSNDNEIRYEWILMEFMEGTSAHRRWRAMSMEQKIALTKRIATFQVELSGLGKPDSMFRSIGTLDLREVGQTAGVEDSEKVVPGLLVSHEFFMDDRIYYDIPRGPFRSSHDWLTTELNIILLHQTAVLEKTEDEDDKEDAEEVLLVARTLLSLVPKVFPPTLDESETTGLYHHDLHLNNILVNNEGEITAVLDWECVSALPLWMLTQVPKSLDGPIREEEPQRDMYADKTPGESDATAGEHNDPDYLDSDGKNELYYIHEMEYEATQLRKVYKARLRELWPEWPLEESYVKVDFFQAVSQCDGIWVKKVTPMSKRE
;
A
#
# COMPACT_ATOMS: atom_id res chain seq x y z
N MET A 1 13.82 -2.71 18.16
CA MET A 1 13.66 -4.03 17.53
C MET A 1 12.18 -4.25 17.28
N ARG A 2 11.81 -4.59 16.05
CA ARG A 2 10.44 -4.94 15.65
C ARG A 2 10.38 -6.45 15.46
N VAL A 3 9.40 -7.09 16.06
CA VAL A 3 9.17 -8.55 15.97
C VAL A 3 7.98 -8.79 15.06
N SER A 4 8.13 -9.72 14.12
CA SER A 4 7.13 -10.01 13.10
C SER A 4 6.38 -11.29 13.42
N LEU A 5 5.06 -11.29 13.18
CA LEU A 5 4.28 -12.52 13.25
C LEU A 5 4.61 -13.42 12.05
N PRO A 6 4.66 -14.76 12.25
CA PRO A 6 5.08 -15.72 11.21
C PRO A 6 3.94 -16.01 10.22
N VAL A 7 3.38 -14.97 9.60
CA VAL A 7 2.25 -15.09 8.66
C VAL A 7 2.69 -15.70 7.32
N TYR A 8 3.81 -15.23 6.79
CA TYR A 8 4.48 -15.85 5.65
C TYR A 8 5.99 -15.88 5.93
N PRO A 9 6.43 -16.89 6.71
CA PRO A 9 7.75 -16.88 7.31
C PRO A 9 8.87 -16.73 6.28
N ARG A 10 9.96 -16.09 6.69
CA ARG A 10 11.14 -15.71 5.90
C ARG A 10 10.88 -14.67 4.82
N HIS A 11 9.79 -14.81 4.06
CA HIS A 11 9.52 -13.98 2.89
C HIS A 11 9.13 -12.56 3.25
N LYS A 12 8.26 -12.34 4.25
CA LYS A 12 7.85 -10.98 4.66
C LYS A 12 9.02 -10.16 5.21
N THR A 13 9.71 -10.70 6.22
CA THR A 13 10.79 -9.98 6.90
C THR A 13 11.96 -9.70 5.96
N ARG A 14 12.39 -10.69 5.17
CA ARG A 14 13.46 -10.51 4.18
C ARG A 14 13.09 -9.48 3.12
N ALA A 15 11.85 -9.51 2.63
CA ALA A 15 11.38 -8.57 1.63
C ALA A 15 11.39 -7.11 2.10
N GLU A 16 10.93 -6.87 3.33
CA GLU A 16 10.98 -5.53 3.92
C GLU A 16 12.42 -5.04 4.09
N VAL A 17 13.34 -5.90 4.54
CA VAL A 17 14.77 -5.55 4.64
C VAL A 17 15.36 -5.23 3.27
N ALA A 18 15.11 -6.06 2.25
CA ALA A 18 15.56 -5.82 0.89
C ALA A 18 15.05 -4.48 0.35
N THR A 19 13.78 -4.18 0.62
CA THR A 19 13.11 -2.95 0.21
C THR A 19 13.70 -1.73 0.91
N LEU A 20 13.83 -1.75 2.24
CA LEU A 20 14.42 -0.67 3.02
C LEU A 20 15.86 -0.35 2.57
N ARG A 21 16.67 -1.39 2.32
CA ARG A 21 18.05 -1.22 1.80
C ARG A 21 18.03 -0.55 0.43
N TRP A 22 17.24 -1.07 -0.51
CA TRP A 22 17.16 -0.50 -1.86
C TRP A 22 16.68 0.95 -1.84
N VAL A 23 15.62 1.26 -1.10
CA VAL A 23 15.05 2.62 -1.01
C VAL A 23 16.10 3.59 -0.47
N ARG A 24 16.81 3.21 0.60
CA ARG A 24 17.85 4.04 1.21
C ARG A 24 19.02 4.32 0.26
N GLU A 25 19.38 3.36 -0.58
CA GLU A 25 20.51 3.47 -1.51
C GLU A 25 20.16 4.21 -2.81
N ASN A 26 18.90 4.15 -3.26
CA ASN A 26 18.51 4.61 -4.59
C ASN A 26 17.69 5.91 -4.58
N THR A 27 17.18 6.32 -3.42
CA THR A 27 16.25 7.45 -3.26
C THR A 27 16.63 8.38 -2.10
N ASN A 28 15.97 9.52 -2.02
CA ASN A 28 16.00 10.45 -0.90
C ASN A 28 14.81 10.25 0.05
N VAL A 29 14.07 9.14 -0.08
CA VAL A 29 12.98 8.80 0.85
C VAL A 29 13.59 8.48 2.21
N PRO A 30 13.21 9.19 3.29
CA PRO A 30 13.75 8.91 4.60
C PRO A 30 13.15 7.61 5.13
N VAL A 31 13.98 6.58 5.27
CA VAL A 31 13.58 5.26 5.76
C VAL A 31 14.55 4.78 6.85
N PRO A 32 14.09 3.97 7.82
CA PRO A 32 14.95 3.48 8.89
C PRO A 32 16.11 2.66 8.35
N LYS A 33 17.32 2.92 8.83
CA LYS A 33 18.48 2.07 8.53
C LYS A 33 18.30 0.71 9.20
N VAL A 34 18.31 -0.37 8.42
CA VAL A 34 18.40 -1.72 8.96
C VAL A 34 19.81 -1.94 9.54
N VAL A 35 19.86 -2.27 10.84
CA VAL A 35 21.10 -2.58 11.58
C VAL A 35 21.39 -4.08 11.51
N SER A 36 20.39 -4.91 11.76
CA SER A 36 20.47 -6.37 11.72
C SER A 36 19.05 -6.93 11.64
N PHE A 37 18.89 -8.17 11.19
CA PHE A 37 17.60 -8.85 11.14
C PHE A 37 17.82 -10.36 11.22
N ASP A 38 16.76 -11.08 11.57
CA ASP A 38 16.67 -12.52 11.45
C ASP A 38 15.31 -12.85 10.83
N ASP A 39 15.35 -13.50 9.68
CA ASP A 39 14.16 -13.92 8.93
C ASP A 39 13.84 -15.41 9.14
N SER A 40 14.46 -16.04 10.13
CA SER A 40 14.13 -17.36 10.61
C SER A 40 13.38 -17.30 11.94
N ASN A 41 12.49 -18.25 12.18
CA ASN A 41 11.93 -18.50 13.51
C ASN A 41 12.82 -19.46 14.33
N ASP A 42 13.91 -19.96 13.76
CA ASP A 42 14.90 -20.78 14.46
C ASP A 42 15.95 -19.91 15.18
N ASN A 43 15.47 -19.11 16.12
CA ASN A 43 16.28 -18.25 16.97
C ASN A 43 15.77 -18.26 18.42
N GLU A 44 16.46 -17.53 19.31
CA GLU A 44 16.15 -17.53 20.75
C GLU A 44 14.74 -17.03 21.08
N ILE A 45 14.19 -16.12 20.27
CA ILE A 45 12.87 -15.54 20.51
C ILE A 45 11.75 -16.27 19.76
N ARG A 46 12.06 -17.22 18.88
CA ARG A 46 11.11 -18.01 18.07
C ARG A 46 10.26 -17.19 17.09
N TYR A 47 10.72 -15.98 16.78
CA TYR A 47 10.07 -15.05 15.86
C TYR A 47 11.12 -14.36 14.99
N GLU A 48 10.70 -13.99 13.79
CA GLU A 48 11.44 -13.09 12.92
C GLU A 48 11.51 -11.68 13.53
N TRP A 49 12.60 -10.97 13.28
CA TRP A 49 12.78 -9.62 13.78
C TRP A 49 13.67 -8.75 12.90
N ILE A 50 13.44 -7.44 12.99
CA ILE A 50 14.28 -6.41 12.37
C ILE A 50 14.75 -5.45 13.47
N LEU A 51 16.06 -5.28 13.59
CA LEU A 51 16.69 -4.21 14.35
C LEU A 51 17.03 -3.08 13.38
N MET A 52 16.45 -1.91 13.60
CA MET A 52 16.60 -0.75 12.72
C MET A 52 16.61 0.55 13.51
N GLU A 53 17.07 1.61 12.85
CA GLU A 53 17.07 2.99 13.34
C GLU A 53 15.68 3.42 13.82
N PHE A 54 15.63 4.09 14.97
CA PHE A 54 14.42 4.74 15.45
C PHE A 54 14.25 6.06 14.71
N MET A 55 13.09 6.27 14.10
CA MET A 55 12.79 7.48 13.35
C MET A 55 12.09 8.50 14.25
N GLU A 56 12.64 9.70 14.36
CA GLU A 56 12.02 10.79 15.11
C GLU A 56 10.88 11.46 14.35
N GLY A 57 9.94 12.05 15.09
CA GLY A 57 8.78 12.76 14.55
C GLY A 57 7.46 12.19 15.04
N THR A 58 6.38 12.88 14.68
CA THR A 58 5.00 12.46 14.97
C THR A 58 4.32 12.10 13.65
N SER A 59 3.40 11.14 13.66
CA SER A 59 2.63 10.82 12.45
C SER A 59 1.95 12.06 11.87
N ALA A 60 1.97 12.22 10.55
CA ALA A 60 1.32 13.31 9.84
C ALA A 60 -0.18 13.33 10.12
N HIS A 61 -0.81 12.17 10.34
CA HIS A 61 -2.23 12.05 10.69
C HIS A 61 -2.55 12.81 11.99
N ARG A 62 -1.80 12.54 13.06
CA ARG A 62 -1.96 13.22 14.36
C ARG A 62 -1.77 14.73 14.26
N ARG A 63 -0.78 15.18 13.48
CA ARG A 63 -0.48 16.61 13.32
C ARG A 63 -1.34 17.30 12.27
N TRP A 64 -2.11 16.57 11.47
CA TRP A 64 -2.71 17.08 10.25
C TRP A 64 -3.56 18.32 10.47
N ARG A 65 -4.41 18.34 11.51
CA ARG A 65 -5.28 19.51 11.77
C ARG A 65 -4.50 20.75 12.22
N ALA A 66 -3.33 20.57 12.84
CA ALA A 66 -2.47 21.68 13.26
C ALA A 66 -1.56 22.20 12.13
N MET A 67 -1.41 21.44 11.03
CA MET A 67 -0.60 21.87 9.90
C MET A 67 -1.33 22.93 9.07
N SER A 68 -0.60 23.98 8.67
CA SER A 68 -1.13 24.95 7.71
C SER A 68 -1.30 24.30 6.33
N MET A 69 -2.16 24.89 5.49
CA MET A 69 -2.31 24.42 4.11
C MET A 69 -0.99 24.52 3.33
N GLU A 70 -0.13 25.48 3.63
CA GLU A 70 1.20 25.60 3.03
C GLU A 70 2.10 24.40 3.37
N GLN A 71 2.09 23.96 4.63
CA GLN A 71 2.81 22.75 5.08
C GLN A 71 2.24 21.50 4.40
N LYS A 72 0.91 21.36 4.32
CA LYS A 72 0.24 20.24 3.64
C LYS A 72 0.59 20.19 2.15
N ILE A 73 0.66 21.34 1.48
CA ILE A 73 1.10 21.47 0.09
C ILE A 73 2.56 21.04 -0.07
N ALA A 74 3.45 21.49 0.82
CA ALA A 74 4.87 21.12 0.78
C ALA A 74 5.06 19.61 0.98
N LEU A 75 4.39 19.02 1.97
CA LEU A 75 4.36 17.59 2.23
C LEU A 75 3.86 16.81 1.00
N THR A 76 2.75 17.24 0.40
CA THR A 76 2.17 16.60 -0.79
C THR A 76 3.12 16.63 -1.98
N LYS A 77 3.80 17.75 -2.24
CA LYS A 77 4.83 17.85 -3.29
C LYS A 77 6.01 16.93 -3.02
N ARG A 78 6.39 16.75 -1.75
CA ARG A 78 7.47 15.84 -1.36
C ARG A 78 7.07 14.38 -1.60
N ILE A 79 5.85 13.99 -1.26
CA ILE A 79 5.31 12.65 -1.58
C ILE A 79 5.32 12.38 -3.09
N ALA A 80 4.89 13.34 -3.92
CA ALA A 80 4.95 13.20 -5.38
C ALA A 80 6.39 13.01 -5.88
N THR A 81 7.36 13.67 -5.25
CA THR A 81 8.78 13.50 -5.58
C THR A 81 9.27 12.10 -5.22
N PHE A 82 8.90 11.60 -4.04
CA PHE A 82 9.22 10.23 -3.60
C PHE A 82 8.65 9.17 -4.54
N GLN A 83 7.42 9.33 -5.01
CA GLN A 83 6.80 8.42 -5.99
C GLN A 83 7.64 8.28 -7.27
N VAL A 84 8.19 9.39 -7.78
CA VAL A 84 9.03 9.39 -8.99
C VAL A 84 10.41 8.79 -8.71
N GLU A 85 10.97 9.00 -7.52
CA GLU A 85 12.23 8.37 -7.14
C GLU A 85 12.08 6.85 -6.97
N LEU A 86 10.99 6.39 -6.36
CA LEU A 86 10.67 4.97 -6.17
C LEU A 86 10.39 4.23 -7.49
N SER A 87 9.89 4.94 -8.50
CA SER A 87 9.68 4.36 -9.83
C SER A 87 10.98 4.09 -10.60
N GLY A 88 12.10 4.68 -10.17
CA GLY A 88 13.36 4.65 -10.89
C GLY A 88 13.37 5.49 -12.17
N LEU A 89 12.35 6.34 -12.39
CA LEU A 89 12.26 7.17 -13.59
C LEU A 89 13.50 8.08 -13.72
N GLY A 90 14.10 8.11 -14.91
CA GLY A 90 15.35 8.84 -15.17
C GLY A 90 16.62 8.10 -14.73
N LYS A 91 16.51 6.91 -14.13
CA LYS A 91 17.63 6.03 -13.76
C LYS A 91 17.38 4.61 -14.29
N PRO A 92 17.72 4.31 -15.56
CA PRO A 92 17.45 3.00 -16.17
C PRO A 92 17.98 1.81 -15.37
N ASP A 93 19.13 1.96 -14.71
CA ASP A 93 19.74 0.91 -13.89
C ASP A 93 18.99 0.62 -12.58
N SER A 94 18.12 1.54 -12.15
CA SER A 94 17.26 1.40 -10.96
C SER A 94 15.87 0.84 -11.31
N MET A 95 15.48 0.78 -12.59
CA MET A 95 14.18 0.23 -12.98
C MET A 95 14.20 -1.29 -13.02
N PHE A 96 13.10 -1.91 -12.61
CA PHE A 96 12.94 -3.35 -12.62
C PHE A 96 12.23 -3.83 -13.89
N ARG A 97 12.36 -5.12 -14.20
CA ARG A 97 11.77 -5.76 -15.40
C ARG A 97 10.87 -6.94 -15.04
N SER A 98 10.28 -6.92 -13.85
CA SER A 98 9.39 -7.96 -13.37
C SER A 98 8.59 -7.51 -12.16
N ILE A 99 7.37 -8.02 -12.05
CA ILE A 99 6.43 -7.75 -10.97
C ILE A 99 6.72 -8.71 -9.82
N GLY A 100 7.03 -8.18 -8.64
CA GLY A 100 7.37 -8.98 -7.48
C GLY A 100 7.90 -8.14 -6.34
N THR A 101 8.00 -8.75 -5.17
CA THR A 101 8.55 -8.10 -3.98
C THR A 101 10.06 -8.23 -4.00
N LEU A 102 10.79 -7.19 -3.58
CA LEU A 102 12.25 -7.22 -3.58
C LEU A 102 12.76 -8.29 -2.62
N ASP A 103 13.82 -8.98 -3.02
CA ASP A 103 14.46 -10.04 -2.24
C ASP A 103 15.99 -9.88 -2.27
N LEU A 104 16.63 -10.39 -1.22
CA LEU A 104 18.09 -10.50 -1.14
C LEU A 104 18.50 -11.81 -1.82
N ARG A 105 18.96 -11.72 -3.07
CA ARG A 105 19.55 -12.89 -3.73
C ARG A 105 21.01 -13.02 -3.34
N GLU A 106 21.37 -14.16 -2.76
CA GLU A 106 22.76 -14.61 -2.69
C GLU A 106 23.24 -14.85 -4.12
N VAL A 107 24.25 -14.08 -4.56
CA VAL A 107 24.89 -14.35 -5.85
C VAL A 107 25.77 -15.57 -5.62
N GLY A 108 25.43 -16.69 -6.29
CA GLY A 108 26.16 -17.95 -6.12
C GLY A 108 27.68 -17.74 -6.24
N GLN A 109 28.43 -18.33 -5.31
CA GLN A 109 29.89 -18.29 -5.22
C GLN A 109 30.54 -18.57 -6.58
N THR A 110 30.90 -17.51 -7.29
CA THR A 110 31.97 -17.56 -8.28
C THR A 110 33.18 -16.96 -7.57
N ALA A 111 34.20 -17.79 -7.36
CA ALA A 111 35.34 -17.48 -6.51
C ALA A 111 35.96 -16.11 -6.83
N GLY A 112 35.90 -15.18 -5.88
CA GLY A 112 36.82 -14.04 -5.82
C GLY A 112 36.27 -12.64 -6.09
N VAL A 113 34.95 -12.40 -6.13
CA VAL A 113 34.39 -11.04 -6.15
C VAL A 113 33.57 -10.84 -4.88
N GLU A 114 33.82 -9.72 -4.17
CA GLU A 114 33.07 -9.32 -2.98
C GLU A 114 31.56 -9.41 -3.25
N ASP A 115 30.87 -10.11 -2.36
CA ASP A 115 29.47 -10.50 -2.47
C ASP A 115 28.57 -9.27 -2.32
N SER A 116 28.29 -8.56 -3.41
CA SER A 116 27.24 -7.55 -3.39
C SER A 116 25.90 -8.27 -3.49
N GLU A 117 25.21 -8.44 -2.36
CA GLU A 117 23.80 -8.87 -2.34
C GLU A 117 23.01 -8.05 -3.36
N LYS A 118 22.52 -8.69 -4.43
CA LYS A 118 21.79 -7.97 -5.47
C LYS A 118 20.30 -7.97 -5.12
N VAL A 119 19.76 -6.79 -4.83
CA VAL A 119 18.33 -6.62 -4.61
C VAL A 119 17.59 -6.69 -5.94
N VAL A 120 16.69 -7.66 -6.10
CA VAL A 120 15.86 -7.83 -7.30
C VAL A 120 14.47 -8.32 -6.92
N PRO A 121 13.43 -8.08 -7.76
CA PRO A 121 12.12 -8.67 -7.54
C PRO A 121 12.19 -10.21 -7.56
N GLY A 122 11.60 -10.81 -6.54
CA GLY A 122 11.40 -12.25 -6.39
C GLY A 122 9.92 -12.58 -6.36
N LEU A 123 9.53 -13.47 -5.45
CA LEU A 123 8.13 -13.82 -5.22
C LEU A 123 7.32 -12.56 -4.86
N LEU A 124 6.06 -12.51 -5.28
CA LEU A 124 5.12 -11.49 -4.87
C LEU A 124 4.59 -11.82 -3.46
N VAL A 125 5.04 -11.05 -2.48
CA VAL A 125 4.61 -11.09 -1.09
C VAL A 125 3.49 -10.07 -0.92
N SER A 126 2.26 -10.50 -1.20
CA SER A 126 1.05 -9.71 -0.97
C SER A 126 -0.04 -10.55 -0.31
N HIS A 127 -0.97 -9.88 0.36
CA HIS A 127 -2.04 -10.54 1.10
C HIS A 127 -2.88 -11.46 0.23
N GLU A 128 -3.11 -11.08 -1.02
CA GLU A 128 -3.85 -11.83 -2.02
C GLU A 128 -3.21 -13.20 -2.31
N PHE A 129 -1.90 -13.35 -2.07
CA PHE A 129 -1.15 -14.58 -2.34
C PHE A 129 -0.94 -15.47 -1.12
N PHE A 130 -0.85 -14.92 0.09
CA PHE A 130 -0.46 -15.71 1.28
C PHE A 130 -1.48 -15.71 2.43
N MET A 131 -2.53 -14.88 2.41
CA MET A 131 -3.55 -14.93 3.47
C MET A 131 -4.38 -16.22 3.39
N ASP A 132 -4.81 -16.72 4.55
CA ASP A 132 -5.62 -17.92 4.70
C ASP A 132 -5.00 -19.16 4.01
N ASP A 133 -5.84 -20.02 3.42
CA ASP A 133 -5.40 -21.23 2.72
C ASP A 133 -4.60 -20.93 1.43
N ARG A 134 -4.54 -19.67 0.98
CA ARG A 134 -3.92 -19.28 -0.30
C ARG A 134 -2.42 -19.53 -0.31
N ILE A 135 -1.76 -19.50 0.85
CA ILE A 135 -0.33 -19.83 0.98
C ILE A 135 -0.01 -21.27 0.54
N TYR A 136 -0.99 -22.18 0.58
CA TYR A 136 -0.81 -23.59 0.24
C TYR A 136 -1.21 -23.94 -1.19
N TYR A 137 -1.78 -22.99 -1.95
CA TYR A 137 -2.16 -23.25 -3.34
C TYR A 137 -0.93 -23.40 -4.23
N ASP A 138 -0.97 -24.42 -5.10
CA ASP A 138 0.04 -24.68 -6.13
C ASP A 138 -0.20 -23.75 -7.32
N ILE A 139 0.32 -22.53 -7.18
CA ILE A 139 0.20 -21.45 -8.16
C ILE A 139 1.55 -20.76 -8.37
N PRO A 140 1.78 -20.15 -9.54
CA PRO A 140 2.91 -19.26 -9.71
C PRO A 140 2.88 -18.13 -8.68
N ARG A 141 4.00 -17.83 -8.03
CA ARG A 141 4.10 -16.75 -7.02
C ARG A 141 4.98 -15.59 -7.46
N GLY A 142 5.33 -15.53 -8.74
CA GLY A 142 6.25 -14.54 -9.29
C GLY A 142 7.73 -14.91 -9.18
N PRO A 143 8.65 -14.01 -9.59
CA PRO A 143 8.32 -12.71 -10.18
C PRO A 143 7.62 -12.87 -11.53
N PHE A 144 6.57 -12.08 -11.78
CA PHE A 144 5.81 -12.12 -13.03
C PHE A 144 6.44 -11.21 -14.07
N ARG A 145 6.32 -11.57 -15.36
CA ARG A 145 6.89 -10.77 -16.46
C ARG A 145 5.94 -9.67 -16.94
N SER A 146 4.64 -9.85 -16.72
CA SER A 146 3.59 -9.00 -17.26
C SER A 146 2.40 -8.88 -16.32
N SER A 147 1.63 -7.80 -16.48
CA SER A 147 0.35 -7.60 -15.81
C SER A 147 -0.65 -8.71 -16.17
N HIS A 148 -0.55 -9.25 -17.40
CA HIS A 148 -1.36 -10.38 -17.85
C HIS A 148 -1.15 -11.61 -16.97
N ASP A 149 0.11 -12.02 -16.76
CA ASP A 149 0.45 -13.21 -15.97
C ASP A 149 0.09 -13.02 -14.48
N TRP A 150 0.38 -11.83 -13.94
CA TRP A 150 0.09 -11.50 -12.55
C TRP A 150 -1.42 -11.54 -12.27
N LEU A 151 -2.23 -10.79 -13.03
CA LEU A 151 -3.68 -10.69 -12.79
C LEU A 151 -4.42 -12.00 -13.11
N THR A 152 -3.95 -12.75 -14.11
CA THR A 152 -4.46 -14.10 -14.37
C THR A 152 -4.25 -15.01 -13.16
N THR A 153 -3.07 -14.94 -12.54
CA THR A 153 -2.75 -15.72 -11.35
C THR A 153 -3.61 -15.31 -10.16
N GLU A 154 -3.75 -14.00 -9.91
CA GLU A 154 -4.58 -13.48 -8.83
C GLU A 154 -6.05 -13.91 -8.97
N LEU A 155 -6.62 -13.82 -10.17
CA LEU A 155 -7.96 -14.33 -10.46
C LEU A 155 -8.08 -15.85 -10.27
N ASN A 156 -7.07 -16.62 -10.65
CA ASN A 156 -7.06 -18.06 -10.41
C ASN A 156 -7.02 -18.41 -8.91
N ILE A 157 -6.35 -17.61 -8.07
CA ILE A 157 -6.41 -17.77 -6.60
C ILE A 157 -7.85 -17.61 -6.12
N ILE A 158 -8.55 -16.56 -6.57
CA ILE A 158 -9.95 -16.30 -6.20
C ILE A 158 -10.82 -17.48 -6.63
N LEU A 159 -10.66 -17.97 -7.87
CA LEU A 159 -11.42 -19.12 -8.37
C LEU A 159 -11.18 -20.39 -7.55
N LEU A 160 -9.93 -20.70 -7.21
CA LEU A 160 -9.56 -21.85 -6.37
C LEU A 160 -10.16 -21.70 -4.97
N HIS A 161 -10.05 -20.52 -4.38
CA HIS A 161 -10.53 -20.24 -3.03
C HIS A 161 -12.05 -20.41 -2.94
N GLN A 162 -12.80 -19.75 -3.81
CA GLN A 162 -14.26 -19.78 -3.78
C GLN A 162 -14.83 -21.14 -4.17
N THR A 163 -14.14 -21.89 -5.04
CA THR A 163 -14.50 -23.29 -5.32
C THR A 163 -14.35 -24.14 -4.05
N ALA A 164 -13.26 -23.97 -3.29
CA ALA A 164 -13.06 -24.68 -2.04
C ALA A 164 -14.06 -24.25 -0.95
N VAL A 165 -14.53 -23.00 -0.94
CA VAL A 165 -15.63 -22.54 -0.07
C VAL A 165 -16.92 -23.28 -0.41
N LEU A 166 -17.32 -23.33 -1.68
CA LEU A 166 -18.52 -24.05 -2.13
C LEU A 166 -18.51 -25.54 -1.81
N GLU A 167 -17.35 -26.18 -1.87
CA GLU A 167 -17.21 -27.60 -1.53
C GLU A 167 -17.35 -27.88 -0.02
N LYS A 168 -17.08 -26.88 0.83
CA LYS A 168 -17.01 -27.03 2.29
C LYS A 168 -18.22 -26.45 3.02
N THR A 169 -18.84 -25.41 2.50
CA THR A 169 -19.90 -24.68 3.22
C THR A 169 -21.26 -25.37 3.08
N GLU A 170 -22.00 -25.43 4.19
CA GLU A 170 -23.42 -25.81 4.20
C GLU A 170 -24.33 -24.60 4.26
N ASP A 171 -23.78 -23.42 4.57
CA ASP A 171 -24.52 -22.15 4.68
C ASP A 171 -24.92 -21.65 3.29
N GLU A 172 -26.20 -21.31 3.12
CA GLU A 172 -26.72 -20.89 1.81
C GLU A 172 -26.27 -19.48 1.42
N ASP A 173 -26.08 -18.58 2.39
CA ASP A 173 -25.61 -17.22 2.13
C ASP A 173 -24.14 -17.26 1.65
N ASP A 174 -23.29 -18.07 2.30
CA ASP A 174 -21.90 -18.30 1.86
C ASP A 174 -21.82 -18.93 0.45
N LYS A 175 -22.80 -19.77 0.07
CA LYS A 175 -22.86 -20.35 -1.29
C LYS A 175 -23.21 -19.30 -2.32
N GLU A 176 -24.24 -18.50 -2.04
CA GLU A 176 -24.66 -17.41 -2.92
C GLU A 176 -23.50 -16.42 -3.15
N ASP A 177 -22.85 -15.98 -2.06
CA ASP A 177 -21.65 -15.14 -2.10
C ASP A 177 -20.55 -15.75 -2.99
N ALA A 178 -20.20 -17.02 -2.77
CA ALA A 178 -19.14 -17.68 -3.52
C ALA A 178 -19.48 -17.87 -5.01
N GLU A 179 -20.74 -18.15 -5.34
CA GLU A 179 -21.21 -18.25 -6.73
C GLU A 179 -21.15 -16.90 -7.46
N GLU A 180 -21.54 -15.81 -6.80
CA GLU A 180 -21.42 -14.45 -7.35
C GLU A 180 -19.95 -14.08 -7.61
N VAL A 181 -19.07 -14.31 -6.64
CA VAL A 181 -17.63 -14.03 -6.78
C VAL A 181 -17.04 -14.86 -7.93
N LEU A 182 -17.39 -16.15 -8.05
CA LEU A 182 -16.93 -17.01 -9.15
C LEU A 182 -17.38 -16.48 -10.51
N LEU A 183 -18.62 -16.00 -10.63
CA LEU A 183 -19.13 -15.43 -11.88
C LEU A 183 -18.33 -14.18 -12.28
N VAL A 184 -18.08 -13.28 -11.33
CA VAL A 184 -17.28 -12.06 -11.55
C VAL A 184 -15.84 -12.42 -11.91
N ALA A 185 -15.18 -13.30 -11.15
CA ALA A 185 -13.80 -13.71 -11.38
C ALA A 185 -13.62 -14.37 -12.76
N ARG A 186 -14.53 -15.25 -13.18
CA ARG A 186 -14.50 -15.85 -14.53
C ARG A 186 -14.68 -14.81 -15.62
N THR A 187 -15.56 -13.82 -15.40
CA THR A 187 -15.79 -12.72 -16.34
C THR A 187 -14.53 -11.87 -16.48
N LEU A 188 -13.94 -11.45 -15.36
CA LEU A 188 -12.68 -10.69 -15.34
C LEU A 188 -11.56 -11.47 -16.02
N LEU A 189 -11.42 -12.77 -15.72
CA LEU A 189 -10.42 -13.64 -16.34
C LEU A 189 -10.53 -13.65 -17.87
N SER A 190 -11.76 -13.70 -18.41
CA SER A 190 -12.01 -13.64 -19.85
C SER A 190 -11.66 -12.28 -20.49
N LEU A 191 -11.60 -11.22 -19.68
CA LEU A 191 -11.28 -9.86 -20.10
C LEU A 191 -9.79 -9.54 -19.99
N VAL A 192 -9.00 -10.30 -19.21
CA VAL A 192 -7.56 -10.03 -19.04
C VAL A 192 -6.85 -9.91 -20.39
N PRO A 193 -7.00 -10.81 -21.40
CA PRO A 193 -6.30 -10.68 -22.68
C PRO A 193 -6.69 -9.43 -23.49
N LYS A 194 -7.86 -8.83 -23.20
CA LYS A 194 -8.34 -7.61 -23.87
C LYS A 194 -7.75 -6.34 -23.25
N VAL A 195 -7.60 -6.33 -21.92
CA VAL A 195 -7.07 -5.18 -21.17
C VAL A 195 -5.54 -5.23 -21.09
N PHE A 196 -4.99 -6.44 -20.94
CA PHE A 196 -3.58 -6.76 -20.85
C PHE A 196 -3.23 -7.83 -21.90
N PRO A 197 -3.03 -7.44 -23.17
CA PRO A 197 -2.60 -8.37 -24.21
C PRO A 197 -1.30 -9.07 -23.79
N PRO A 198 -1.17 -10.38 -24.08
CA PRO A 198 0.03 -11.12 -23.70
C PRO A 198 1.27 -10.53 -24.40
N THR A 199 2.26 -10.14 -23.61
CA THR A 199 3.56 -9.69 -24.11
C THR A 199 4.49 -10.89 -24.29
N LEU A 200 4.71 -11.31 -25.54
CA LEU A 200 5.53 -12.48 -25.84
C LEU A 200 7.03 -12.18 -25.67
N ASP A 201 7.48 -10.99 -26.07
CA ASP A 201 8.90 -10.73 -26.33
C ASP A 201 9.61 -9.89 -25.25
N GLU A 202 8.89 -9.06 -24.48
CA GLU A 202 9.51 -8.17 -23.48
C GLU A 202 8.77 -8.18 -22.14
N SER A 203 9.55 -8.20 -21.05
CA SER A 203 8.99 -8.01 -19.70
C SER A 203 8.70 -6.54 -19.42
N GLU A 204 7.60 -6.29 -18.71
CA GLU A 204 7.15 -4.96 -18.34
C GLU A 204 8.17 -4.23 -17.46
N THR A 205 8.34 -2.93 -17.73
CA THR A 205 9.07 -2.04 -16.82
C THR A 205 8.25 -1.83 -15.56
N THR A 206 8.92 -1.95 -14.42
CA THR A 206 8.31 -1.92 -13.09
C THR A 206 9.12 -1.02 -12.16
N GLY A 207 8.42 -0.43 -11.18
CA GLY A 207 9.01 0.43 -10.15
C GLY A 207 8.37 0.16 -8.80
N LEU A 208 9.00 0.57 -7.70
CA LEU A 208 8.43 0.35 -6.37
C LEU A 208 7.16 1.18 -6.19
N TYR A 209 6.12 0.53 -5.65
CA TYR A 209 4.86 1.17 -5.31
C TYR A 209 4.50 0.93 -3.84
N HIS A 210 4.47 2.01 -3.07
CA HIS A 210 4.08 1.97 -1.67
C HIS A 210 2.54 2.00 -1.56
N HIS A 211 1.93 0.82 -1.57
CA HIS A 211 0.48 0.68 -1.57
C HIS A 211 -0.22 1.25 -0.32
N ASP A 212 0.47 1.35 0.82
CA ASP A 212 -0.11 1.84 2.09
C ASP A 212 0.41 3.21 2.57
N LEU A 213 0.59 4.15 1.64
CA LEU A 213 1.11 5.49 1.97
C LEU A 213 0.02 6.41 2.54
N HIS A 214 -0.52 6.05 3.70
CA HIS A 214 -1.48 6.86 4.47
C HIS A 214 -0.77 7.74 5.52
N LEU A 215 -1.45 8.75 6.06
CA LEU A 215 -0.85 9.75 6.95
C LEU A 215 -0.27 9.20 8.27
N ASN A 216 -0.69 8.00 8.74
CA ASN A 216 -0.08 7.37 9.92
C ASN A 216 1.32 6.77 9.63
N ASN A 217 1.63 6.47 8.37
CA ASN A 217 2.90 5.88 7.92
C ASN A 217 3.91 6.95 7.46
N ILE A 218 3.61 8.21 7.73
CA ILE A 218 4.48 9.35 7.41
C ILE A 218 4.75 10.08 8.71
N LEU A 219 6.01 10.15 9.13
CA LEU A 219 6.41 10.98 10.26
C LEU A 219 6.81 12.37 9.79
N VAL A 220 6.46 13.38 10.58
CA VAL A 220 6.83 14.78 10.35
C VAL A 220 7.41 15.43 11.61
N ASN A 221 8.26 16.43 11.40
CA ASN A 221 8.76 17.31 12.47
C ASN A 221 7.76 18.43 12.81
N ASN A 222 8.19 19.39 13.64
CA ASN A 222 7.36 20.51 14.07
C ASN A 222 7.01 21.46 12.91
N GLU A 223 7.87 21.53 11.91
CA GLU A 223 7.78 22.34 10.72
C GLU A 223 6.91 21.69 9.62
N GLY A 224 6.45 20.45 9.83
CA GLY A 224 5.63 19.70 8.87
C GLY A 224 6.44 19.02 7.76
N GLU A 225 7.77 18.94 7.91
CA GLU A 225 8.66 18.28 6.97
C GLU A 225 8.70 16.78 7.26
N ILE A 226 8.75 15.96 6.20
CA ILE A 226 8.77 14.50 6.33
C ILE A 226 10.11 14.04 6.90
N THR A 227 10.07 13.39 8.06
CA THR A 227 11.23 12.80 8.73
C THR A 227 11.36 11.30 8.48
N ALA A 228 10.27 10.61 8.16
CA ALA A 228 10.28 9.20 7.80
C ALA A 228 9.05 8.78 6.99
N VAL A 229 9.24 7.78 6.12
CA VAL A 229 8.17 6.94 5.56
C VAL A 229 8.33 5.54 6.15
N LEU A 230 7.26 5.03 6.74
CA LEU A 230 7.21 3.78 7.49
C LEU A 230 6.37 2.73 6.74
N ASP A 231 6.39 1.51 7.29
CA ASP A 231 5.60 0.37 6.85
C ASP A 231 5.87 -0.09 5.41
N TRP A 232 7.08 -0.64 5.21
CA TRP A 232 7.54 -1.17 3.93
C TRP A 232 7.23 -2.67 3.75
N GLU A 233 6.36 -3.23 4.60
CA GLU A 233 5.90 -4.61 4.43
C GLU A 233 5.13 -4.75 3.12
N CYS A 234 5.33 -5.88 2.42
CA CYS A 234 4.60 -6.23 1.18
C CYS A 234 4.75 -5.19 0.03
N VAL A 235 5.65 -4.21 0.13
CA VAL A 235 5.93 -3.24 -0.94
C VAL A 235 6.63 -3.93 -2.11
N SER A 236 6.08 -3.80 -3.30
CA SER A 236 6.52 -4.55 -4.47
C SER A 236 6.86 -3.66 -5.66
N ALA A 237 7.71 -4.17 -6.55
CA ALA A 237 7.90 -3.61 -7.87
C ALA A 237 6.68 -3.95 -8.72
N LEU A 238 5.94 -2.93 -9.17
CA LEU A 238 4.70 -3.06 -9.93
C LEU A 238 4.82 -2.33 -11.28
N PRO A 239 3.96 -2.67 -12.25
CA PRO A 239 3.93 -1.99 -13.56
C PRO A 239 3.72 -0.49 -13.43
N LEU A 240 4.30 0.31 -14.33
CA LEU A 240 4.23 1.78 -14.26
C LEU A 240 2.79 2.34 -14.26
N TRP A 241 1.82 1.61 -14.81
CA TRP A 241 0.40 2.02 -14.75
C TRP A 241 -0.18 1.95 -13.32
N MET A 242 0.36 1.13 -12.42
CA MET A 242 -0.03 1.14 -11.00
C MET A 242 0.45 2.41 -10.28
N LEU A 243 1.57 2.97 -10.73
CA LEU A 243 2.20 4.14 -10.12
C LEU A 243 1.49 5.45 -10.51
N THR A 244 0.45 5.41 -11.35
CA THR A 244 -0.35 6.59 -11.72
C THR A 244 -1.42 6.94 -10.68
N GLN A 245 -1.66 6.04 -9.72
CA GLN A 245 -2.63 6.23 -8.65
C GLN A 245 -2.19 7.32 -7.66
N VAL A 246 -3.18 7.94 -7.01
CA VAL A 246 -2.92 8.84 -5.89
C VAL A 246 -2.61 8.02 -4.63
N PRO A 247 -1.74 8.50 -3.73
CA PRO A 247 -1.44 7.80 -2.47
C PRO A 247 -2.68 7.76 -1.59
N LYS A 248 -2.78 6.74 -0.72
CA LYS A 248 -3.92 6.58 0.21
C LYS A 248 -4.21 7.80 1.08
N SER A 249 -3.18 8.57 1.45
CA SER A 249 -3.36 9.85 2.18
C SER A 249 -4.19 10.89 1.44
N LEU A 250 -4.33 10.75 0.11
CA LEU A 250 -5.13 11.61 -0.74
C LEU A 250 -6.32 10.86 -1.34
N ASP A 251 -6.47 9.57 -1.09
CA ASP A 251 -7.58 8.77 -1.61
C ASP A 251 -8.83 8.99 -0.75
N GLY A 252 -9.98 9.18 -1.39
CA GLY A 252 -11.23 9.46 -0.68
C GLY A 252 -12.23 10.33 -1.45
N PRO A 253 -13.34 10.73 -0.80
CA PRO A 253 -14.39 11.53 -1.44
C PRO A 253 -13.86 12.85 -2.03
N ILE A 254 -14.55 13.32 -3.07
CA ILE A 254 -14.29 14.63 -3.67
C ILE A 254 -15.19 15.66 -2.97
N ARG A 255 -14.55 16.71 -2.47
CA ARG A 255 -15.22 17.87 -1.91
C ARG A 255 -14.56 19.15 -2.40
N GLU A 256 -15.21 19.83 -3.35
CA GLU A 256 -14.66 21.04 -3.96
C GLU A 256 -14.91 22.30 -3.12
N GLU A 257 -15.99 22.30 -2.34
CA GLU A 257 -16.39 23.44 -1.51
C GLU A 257 -15.89 23.29 -0.08
N GLU A 258 -15.24 24.34 0.43
CA GLU A 258 -14.74 24.39 1.80
C GLU A 258 -15.90 24.31 2.80
N PRO A 259 -15.87 23.37 3.77
CA PRO A 259 -16.92 23.24 4.75
C PRO A 259 -17.01 24.48 5.63
N GLN A 260 -18.18 25.12 5.63
CA GLN A 260 -18.43 26.29 6.47
C GLN A 260 -18.64 25.85 7.92
N ARG A 261 -17.66 26.13 8.79
CA ARG A 261 -17.65 25.70 10.20
C ARG A 261 -18.95 25.97 10.95
N ASP A 262 -19.59 27.11 10.69
CA ASP A 262 -20.82 27.55 11.36
C ASP A 262 -22.07 26.71 10.99
N MET A 263 -21.99 25.91 9.91
CA MET A 263 -23.07 25.02 9.49
C MET A 263 -23.07 23.68 10.22
N TYR A 264 -22.06 23.40 11.04
CA TYR A 264 -21.90 22.14 11.76
C TYR A 264 -22.31 22.27 13.23
N ALA A 265 -22.89 21.21 13.75
CA ALA A 265 -23.25 21.13 15.17
C ALA A 265 -22.00 21.14 16.05
N ASP A 266 -22.16 21.72 17.23
CA ASP A 266 -21.17 21.61 18.29
C ASP A 266 -21.20 20.18 18.87
N LYS A 267 -20.09 19.76 19.49
CA LYS A 267 -20.03 18.47 20.19
C LYS A 267 -21.14 18.38 21.22
N THR A 268 -21.76 17.22 21.29
CA THR A 268 -22.69 16.90 22.37
C THR A 268 -21.93 16.60 23.67
N PRO A 269 -22.57 16.74 24.85
CA PRO A 269 -21.95 16.36 26.13
C PRO A 269 -21.46 14.90 26.16
N GLY A 270 -22.16 13.99 25.48
CA GLY A 270 -21.74 12.58 25.37
C GLY A 270 -20.48 12.38 24.52
N GLU A 271 -20.28 13.19 23.49
CA GLU A 271 -19.06 13.18 22.67
C GLU A 271 -17.87 13.80 23.41
N SER A 272 -18.10 14.83 24.23
CA SER A 272 -17.04 15.42 25.07
C SER A 272 -16.57 14.45 26.16
N ASP A 273 -17.49 13.70 26.77
CA ASP A 273 -17.17 12.71 27.81
C ASP A 273 -16.40 11.51 27.22
N ALA A 274 -16.74 11.09 25.99
CA ALA A 274 -16.04 10.00 25.30
C ALA A 274 -14.58 10.36 24.96
N THR A 275 -14.31 11.63 24.63
CA THR A 275 -12.95 12.11 24.31
C THR A 275 -12.14 12.53 25.54
N ALA A 276 -12.73 12.52 26.74
CA ALA A 276 -12.10 13.03 27.95
C ALA A 276 -10.81 12.28 28.35
N GLY A 277 -10.71 10.99 28.00
CA GLY A 277 -9.52 10.16 28.24
C GLY A 277 -8.36 10.45 27.28
N GLU A 278 -8.64 11.04 26.11
CA GLU A 278 -7.65 11.34 25.08
C GLU A 278 -6.95 12.69 25.30
N HIS A 279 -7.51 13.58 26.15
CA HIS A 279 -6.91 14.88 26.51
C HIS A 279 -5.56 14.78 27.25
N ASN A 280 -5.16 13.59 27.72
CA ASN A 280 -3.85 13.37 28.31
C ASN A 280 -2.75 13.11 27.27
N ASP A 281 -3.11 12.93 26.00
CA ASP A 281 -2.15 12.88 24.90
C ASP A 281 -1.72 14.32 24.55
N PRO A 282 -0.42 14.67 24.68
CA PRO A 282 0.08 16.02 24.37
C PRO A 282 -0.12 16.42 22.89
N ASP A 283 -0.37 15.45 22.01
CA ASP A 283 -0.68 15.67 20.60
C ASP A 283 -2.20 15.61 20.31
N TYR A 284 -3.06 15.54 21.33
CA TYR A 284 -4.51 15.57 21.17
C TYR A 284 -4.97 16.94 20.66
N LEU A 285 -5.55 16.95 19.47
CA LEU A 285 -6.17 18.14 18.91
C LEU A 285 -7.63 18.20 19.39
N ASP A 286 -7.88 19.08 20.36
CA ASP A 286 -9.23 19.41 20.79
C ASP A 286 -10.08 19.75 19.56
N SER A 287 -11.32 19.29 19.55
CA SER A 287 -12.20 19.50 18.41
C SER A 287 -12.74 20.94 18.34
N ASP A 288 -12.14 21.87 19.09
CA ASP A 288 -12.58 23.25 19.27
C ASP A 288 -14.11 23.40 19.45
N GLY A 289 -14.73 22.40 20.08
CA GLY A 289 -16.18 22.31 20.28
C GLY A 289 -17.05 21.88 19.09
N LYS A 290 -16.51 21.53 17.90
CA LYS A 290 -17.28 21.01 16.75
C LYS A 290 -17.32 19.47 16.70
N ASN A 291 -18.44 18.95 16.19
CA ASN A 291 -18.58 17.51 15.97
C ASN A 291 -17.58 16.98 14.93
N GLU A 292 -17.34 15.66 14.93
CA GLU A 292 -16.33 15.06 14.04
C GLU A 292 -16.64 15.25 12.55
N LEU A 293 -17.91 15.40 12.19
CA LEU A 293 -18.34 15.53 10.80
C LEU A 293 -17.73 16.77 10.12
N TYR A 294 -17.55 17.87 10.85
CA TYR A 294 -16.84 19.05 10.33
C TYR A 294 -15.42 18.69 9.89
N TYR A 295 -14.67 18.02 10.76
CA TYR A 295 -13.28 17.65 10.51
C TYR A 295 -13.12 16.58 9.43
N ILE A 296 -14.08 15.66 9.31
CA ILE A 296 -14.12 14.70 8.20
C ILE A 296 -14.23 15.45 6.88
N HIS A 297 -15.21 16.35 6.77
CA HIS A 297 -15.41 17.13 5.54
C HIS A 297 -14.27 18.11 5.27
N GLU A 298 -13.62 18.64 6.30
CA GLU A 298 -12.43 19.50 6.16
C GLU A 298 -11.26 18.70 5.57
N MET A 299 -11.00 17.49 6.08
CA MET A 299 -9.99 16.60 5.50
C MET A 299 -10.33 16.18 4.07
N GLU A 300 -11.59 15.91 3.74
CA GLU A 300 -12.02 15.61 2.36
C GLU A 300 -11.76 16.77 1.40
N TYR A 301 -12.07 18.00 1.84
CA TYR A 301 -11.80 19.22 1.08
C TYR A 301 -10.30 19.40 0.86
N GLU A 302 -9.51 19.30 1.92
CA GLU A 302 -8.05 19.41 1.85
C GLU A 302 -7.45 18.35 0.93
N ALA A 303 -7.80 17.08 1.11
CA ALA A 303 -7.38 15.99 0.24
C ALA A 303 -7.74 16.28 -1.23
N THR A 304 -8.94 16.82 -1.49
CA THR A 304 -9.36 17.22 -2.83
C THR A 304 -8.46 18.30 -3.44
N GLN A 305 -8.09 19.34 -2.68
CA GLN A 305 -7.18 20.36 -3.18
C GLN A 305 -5.75 19.82 -3.34
N LEU A 306 -5.28 19.00 -2.40
CA LEU A 306 -3.93 18.41 -2.41
C LEU A 306 -3.77 17.38 -3.53
N ARG A 307 -4.82 16.65 -3.94
CA ARG A 307 -4.80 15.84 -5.17
C ARG A 307 -4.40 16.67 -6.39
N LYS A 308 -4.95 17.88 -6.53
CA LYS A 308 -4.60 18.76 -7.66
C LYS A 308 -3.12 19.13 -7.63
N VAL A 309 -2.60 19.44 -6.44
CA VAL A 309 -1.16 19.73 -6.21
C VAL A 309 -0.29 18.52 -6.52
N TYR A 310 -0.65 17.34 -6.01
CA TYR A 310 0.05 16.08 -6.24
C TYR A 310 0.15 15.77 -7.74
N LYS A 311 -1.00 15.80 -8.43
CA LYS A 311 -1.10 15.55 -9.87
C LYS A 311 -0.30 16.58 -10.68
N ALA A 312 -0.36 17.86 -10.32
CA ALA A 312 0.43 18.90 -10.98
C ALA A 312 1.94 18.65 -10.81
N ARG A 313 2.38 18.33 -9.59
CA ARG A 313 3.79 18.04 -9.30
C ARG A 313 4.27 16.78 -10.01
N LEU A 314 3.45 15.73 -10.09
CA LEU A 314 3.78 14.54 -10.87
C LEU A 314 3.94 14.86 -12.35
N ARG A 315 3.06 15.67 -12.96
CA ARG A 315 3.22 16.09 -14.38
C ARG A 315 4.52 16.85 -14.62
N GLU A 316 4.96 17.66 -13.67
CA GLU A 316 6.24 18.38 -13.77
C GLU A 316 7.44 17.42 -13.75
N LEU A 317 7.40 16.40 -12.90
CA LEU A 317 8.51 15.45 -12.69
C LEU A 317 8.48 14.29 -13.69
N TRP A 318 7.31 13.95 -14.19
CA TRP A 318 7.03 12.86 -15.11
C TRP A 318 6.08 13.37 -16.21
N PRO A 319 6.62 13.99 -17.28
CA PRO A 319 5.80 14.60 -18.34
C PRO A 319 4.87 13.61 -19.06
N GLU A 320 5.24 12.34 -19.12
CA GLU A 320 4.42 11.25 -19.68
C GLU A 320 3.31 10.76 -18.73
N TRP A 321 3.14 11.39 -17.56
CA TRP A 321 2.07 11.12 -16.61
C TRP A 321 0.83 11.99 -16.91
N PRO A 322 -0.39 11.44 -16.91
CA PRO A 322 -0.74 10.02 -16.78
C PRO A 322 -0.48 9.29 -18.10
N LEU A 323 -0.12 8.01 -18.03
CA LEU A 323 -0.20 7.13 -19.20
C LEU A 323 -1.70 7.04 -19.57
N GLU A 324 -2.14 7.64 -20.68
CA GLU A 324 -3.58 7.70 -21.06
C GLU A 324 -4.25 6.31 -21.06
N GLU A 325 -3.47 5.26 -21.31
CA GLU A 325 -3.89 3.86 -21.29
C GLU A 325 -4.06 3.25 -19.88
N SER A 326 -3.77 4.00 -18.81
CA SER A 326 -3.76 3.47 -17.44
C SER A 326 -5.16 3.37 -16.80
N TYR A 327 -6.13 4.20 -17.18
CA TYR A 327 -7.45 4.22 -16.52
C TYR A 327 -8.16 2.87 -16.59
N VAL A 328 -8.26 2.27 -17.79
CA VAL A 328 -8.89 0.94 -17.96
C VAL A 328 -8.16 -0.14 -17.18
N LYS A 329 -6.82 -0.05 -17.08
CA LYS A 329 -5.99 -0.99 -16.32
C LYS A 329 -6.20 -0.85 -14.81
N VAL A 330 -6.28 0.38 -14.31
CA VAL A 330 -6.54 0.70 -12.90
C VAL A 330 -7.95 0.25 -12.51
N ASP A 331 -8.98 0.59 -13.31
CA ASP A 331 -10.36 0.17 -13.05
C ASP A 331 -10.50 -1.36 -13.05
N PHE A 332 -9.82 -2.03 -13.99
CA PHE A 332 -9.77 -3.49 -14.01
C PHE A 332 -9.12 -4.06 -12.75
N PHE A 333 -7.97 -3.53 -12.33
CA PHE A 333 -7.30 -3.95 -11.10
C PHE A 333 -8.17 -3.72 -9.87
N GLN A 334 -8.87 -2.59 -9.78
CA GLN A 334 -9.81 -2.33 -8.68
C GLN A 334 -10.94 -3.36 -8.65
N ALA A 335 -11.48 -3.74 -9.82
CA ALA A 335 -12.49 -4.79 -9.90
C ALA A 335 -11.94 -6.15 -9.43
N VAL A 336 -10.70 -6.52 -9.78
CA VAL A 336 -10.04 -7.74 -9.29
C VAL A 336 -9.86 -7.68 -7.76
N SER A 337 -9.33 -6.59 -7.23
CA SER A 337 -9.05 -6.43 -5.79
C SER A 337 -10.32 -6.45 -4.92
N GLN A 338 -11.43 -5.94 -5.46
CA GLN A 338 -12.73 -5.96 -4.77
C GLN A 338 -13.50 -7.28 -4.95
N CYS A 339 -13.11 -8.10 -5.93
CA CYS A 339 -13.85 -9.32 -6.29
C CYS A 339 -13.97 -10.31 -5.14
N ASP A 340 -12.91 -10.49 -4.35
CA ASP A 340 -12.84 -11.54 -3.32
C ASP A 340 -13.25 -11.05 -1.92
N GLY A 341 -13.76 -9.82 -1.80
CA GLY A 341 -14.38 -9.31 -0.58
C GLY A 341 -13.45 -9.17 0.65
N ILE A 342 -12.15 -9.47 0.56
CA ILE A 342 -11.17 -9.37 1.68
C ILE A 342 -11.26 -8.00 2.38
N TRP A 343 -11.50 -6.95 1.60
CA TRP A 343 -11.66 -5.58 2.10
C TRP A 343 -13.11 -5.21 2.43
N VAL A 344 -14.09 -5.82 1.78
CA VAL A 344 -15.53 -5.57 2.05
C VAL A 344 -15.96 -6.18 3.38
N LYS A 345 -15.48 -7.38 3.72
CA LYS A 345 -15.78 -8.07 4.99
C LYS A 345 -15.11 -7.43 6.22
N LYS A 346 -14.08 -6.57 6.04
CA LYS A 346 -13.46 -5.79 7.13
C LYS A 346 -14.16 -4.46 7.43
N VAL A 347 -15.01 -3.95 6.53
CA VAL A 347 -15.67 -2.65 6.68
C VAL A 347 -17.11 -2.77 7.20
N THR A 348 -17.63 -3.98 7.41
CA THR A 348 -18.94 -4.15 8.05
C THR A 348 -18.84 -3.85 9.55
N PRO A 349 -19.44 -2.77 10.08
CA PRO A 349 -19.55 -2.60 11.52
C PRO A 349 -20.51 -3.65 12.05
N MET A 350 -20.18 -4.25 13.18
CA MET A 350 -21.10 -5.07 13.98
C MET A 350 -22.41 -4.31 14.21
N SER A 351 -23.42 -4.59 13.41
CA SER A 351 -24.75 -4.02 13.54
C SER A 351 -25.74 -4.97 12.88
N LYS A 352 -26.06 -6.04 13.60
CA LYS A 352 -27.39 -6.64 13.70
C LYS A 352 -27.35 -7.70 14.80
N ARG A 353 -27.52 -7.23 16.04
CA ARG A 353 -28.18 -8.01 17.09
C ARG A 353 -29.44 -7.23 17.44
N GLU A 354 -30.56 -7.68 16.89
CA GLU A 354 -31.87 -7.76 17.53
C GLU A 354 -32.74 -8.72 16.73
#